data_AF-A0AAX4HFD5-F1
#
_entry.id   AF-A0AAX4HFD5-F1
#
_cell.length_a   1.000
_cell.length_b   1.000
_cell.length_c   1.000
_cell.angle_alpha   90.00
_cell.angle_beta   90.00
_cell.angle_gamma   90.00
#
_symmetry.space_group_name_H-M   'P 1'
#
loop_
_entity.id
_entity.type
_entity.pdbx_description
1 polymer ?
#
loop_
_entity_poly.entity_id
_entity_poly.type
_entity_poly.pdbx_seq_one_letter_code
_entity_poly.pdbx_strand_id
1 'polypeptide(L)' 'MNPAGLRVYVVKNVADLDVLLMHTKTYAAEIAHNVSSKNRVEIVTKAKSLGLKVTNPKGRVALEA' A
#
# COMPACT_ATOMS: atom_id res chain seq x y z
N MET A 1 6.09 -5.97 13.42
CA MET A 1 6.85 -4.80 12.93
C MET A 1 7.53 -5.22 11.64
N ASN A 2 7.38 -4.48 10.54
CA ASN A 2 8.12 -4.76 9.31
C ASN A 2 9.63 -4.59 9.60
N PRO A 3 10.57 -5.34 8.96
CA PRO A 3 12.01 -5.09 9.05
C PRO A 3 12.44 -3.62 8.89
N ALA A 4 11.59 -2.78 8.28
CA ALA A 4 11.77 -1.32 8.21
C ALA A 4 11.38 -0.51 9.47
N GLY A 5 10.97 -1.15 10.58
CA GLY A 5 10.53 -0.47 11.82
C GLY A 5 9.13 0.16 11.76
N LEU A 6 8.44 0.04 10.62
CA LEU A 6 7.11 0.61 10.39
C LEU A 6 6.01 -0.36 10.85
N ARG A 7 4.93 0.20 11.40
CA ARG A 7 3.68 -0.54 11.67
C ARG A 7 2.96 -0.78 10.36
N VAL A 8 2.58 -2.02 10.10
CA VAL A 8 1.90 -2.37 8.85
C VAL A 8 0.41 -2.08 9.01
N TYR A 9 -0.16 -1.34 8.07
CA TYR A 9 -1.59 -1.09 7.96
C TYR A 9 -2.12 -1.71 6.68
N VAL A 10 -3.10 -2.60 6.80
CA VAL A 10 -3.67 -3.32 5.66
C VAL A 10 -4.69 -2.43 4.96
N VAL A 11 -4.40 -2.04 3.72
CA VAL A 11 -5.30 -1.22 2.89
C VAL A 11 -6.13 -2.10 1.95
N LYS A 12 -7.41 -1.81 1.85
CA LYS A 12 -8.35 -2.52 0.96
C LYS A 12 -8.78 -1.65 -0.22
N ASN A 13 -8.74 -0.33 -0.06
CA ASN A 13 -9.12 0.64 -1.07
C ASN A 13 -8.23 1.89 -1.04
N VAL A 14 -8.46 2.82 -1.98
CA VAL A 14 -7.72 4.09 -2.10
C VAL A 14 -8.10 5.14 -1.04
N ALA A 15 -9.19 4.97 -0.30
CA ALA A 15 -9.58 5.83 0.81
C ALA A 15 -8.85 5.44 2.12
N ASP A 16 -8.52 4.16 2.30
CA ASP A 16 -7.69 3.68 3.42
C ASP A 16 -6.29 4.31 3.42
N LEU A 17 -5.79 4.74 2.26
CA LEU A 17 -4.52 5.49 2.14
C LEU A 17 -4.62 6.89 2.78
N ASP A 18 -5.81 7.49 2.81
CA ASP A 18 -6.02 8.83 3.34
C ASP A 18 -5.86 8.86 4.87
N VAL A 19 -6.26 7.78 5.54
CA VAL A 19 -6.05 7.59 6.99
C VAL A 19 -4.56 7.58 7.35
N LEU A 20 -3.69 7.23 6.40
CA LEU A 20 -2.25 7.17 6.60
C LEU A 20 -1.53 8.49 6.29
N LEU A 21 -2.21 9.54 5.80
CA LEU A 21 -1.59 10.82 5.43
C LEU A 21 -0.80 11.45 6.57
N MET A 22 -1.35 11.40 7.79
CA MET A 22 -0.72 12.01 8.96
C MET A 22 0.35 11.13 9.61
N HIS A 23 0.40 9.84 9.25
CA HIS A 23 1.30 8.88 9.89
C HIS A 23 2.29 8.23 8.93
N THR A 24 2.69 8.95 7.88
CA THR A 24 3.61 8.49 6.83
C THR A 24 4.95 7.92 7.33
N LYS A 25 5.44 8.40 8.49
CA LYS A 25 6.71 7.94 9.11
C LYS A 25 6.54 6.75 10.04
N THR A 26 5.33 6.44 10.48
CA THR A 26 5.08 5.40 11.49
C THR A 26 4.47 4.16 10.86
N TYR A 27 3.70 4.32 9.78
CA TYR A 27 3.00 3.23 9.13
C TYR A 27 3.48 2.98 7.70
N ALA A 28 3.46 1.71 7.32
CA ALA A 28 3.60 1.25 5.94
C ALA A 28 2.25 0.67 5.48
N ALA A 29 1.87 0.95 4.24
CA ALA A 29 0.67 0.39 3.64
C ALA A 29 0.95 -1.03 3.10
N GLU A 30 0.10 -1.99 3.43
CA GLU A 30 0.14 -3.33 2.88
C GLU A 30 -1.16 -3.62 2.14
N ILE A 31 -1.08 -3.96 0.85
CA ILE A 31 -2.28 -4.14 0.06
C ILE A 31 -2.87 -5.52 0.35
N ALA A 32 -4.13 -5.54 0.78
CA ALA A 32 -4.85 -6.78 1.07
C ALA A 32 -4.85 -7.75 -0.13
N HIS A 33 -4.92 -9.05 0.16
CA HIS A 33 -4.85 -10.11 -0.85
C HIS A 33 -6.08 -10.12 -1.78
N ASN A 34 -7.22 -9.62 -1.31
CA ASN A 34 -8.50 -9.59 -2.03
C ASN A 34 -8.63 -8.44 -3.05
N VAL A 35 -7.65 -7.53 -3.11
CA VAL A 35 -7.67 -6.40 -4.05
C VAL A 35 -7.25 -6.88 -5.45
N SER A 36 -8.00 -6.47 -6.47
CA SER A 36 -7.71 -6.76 -7.88
C SER A 36 -6.38 -6.13 -8.34
N SER A 37 -5.79 -6.65 -9.42
CA SER A 37 -4.57 -6.09 -10.02
C SER A 37 -4.74 -4.63 -10.44
N LYS A 38 -5.91 -4.26 -11.00
CA LYS A 38 -6.23 -2.89 -11.42
C LYS A 38 -6.22 -1.91 -10.23
N ASN A 39 -6.98 -2.23 -9.18
CA ASN A 39 -7.06 -1.37 -7.99
C ASN A 39 -5.71 -1.31 -7.26
N ARG A 40 -4.90 -2.38 -7.34
CA ARG A 40 -3.52 -2.39 -6.81
C ARG A 40 -2.65 -1.34 -7.50
N VAL A 41 -2.73 -1.19 -8.81
CA VAL A 41 -1.98 -0.16 -9.56
C VAL A 41 -2.40 1.25 -9.12
N GLU A 42 -3.70 1.49 -8.93
CA GLU A 42 -4.21 2.78 -8.45
C GLU A 42 -3.73 3.09 -7.02
N ILE A 43 -3.78 2.10 -6.13
CA ILE A 43 -3.29 2.22 -4.75
C ILE A 43 -1.80 2.54 -4.73
N VAL A 44 -0.98 1.85 -5.52
CA VAL A 44 0.46 2.11 -5.60
C VAL A 44 0.75 3.50 -6.15
N THR A 45 0.03 3.92 -7.20
CA THR A 45 0.18 5.25 -7.81
C THR A 45 -0.17 6.35 -6.81
N LYS A 46 -1.30 6.24 -6.12
CA LYS A 46 -1.73 7.19 -5.11
C LYS A 46 -0.80 7.20 -3.89
N ALA A 47 -0.36 6.03 -3.41
CA ALA A 47 0.60 5.93 -2.32
C ALA A 47 1.93 6.63 -2.67
N LYS A 48 2.40 6.52 -3.92
CA LYS A 48 3.60 7.21 -4.40
C LYS A 48 3.44 8.72 -4.40
N SER A 49 2.31 9.25 -4.85
CA SER A 49 1.99 10.69 -4.78
C SER A 49 1.95 11.22 -3.35
N LEU A 50 1.52 10.39 -2.39
CA LEU A 50 1.43 10.74 -0.97
C LEU A 50 2.73 10.49 -0.19
N GLY A 51 3.76 9.92 -0.81
CA GLY A 51 5.02 9.56 -0.15
C GLY A 51 4.91 8.40 0.84
N LEU A 52 3.87 7.57 0.73
CA LEU A 52 3.63 6.40 1.58
C LEU A 52 4.44 5.19 1.10
N LYS A 53 5.04 4.46 2.05
CA LYS A 53 5.78 3.23 1.74
C LYS A 53 4.84 2.03 1.68
N VAL A 54 4.81 1.35 0.54
CA VAL A 54 4.03 0.12 0.33
C VAL A 54 4.93 -1.11 0.52
N THR A 55 4.47 -2.10 1.31
CA THR A 55 5.25 -3.31 1.61
C THR A 55 5.24 -4.35 0.48
N ASN A 56 4.14 -4.44 -0.28
CA ASN A 56 3.96 -5.45 -1.34
C ASN A 56 3.67 -4.88 -2.75
N PRO A 57 4.46 -3.91 -3.27
CA PRO A 57 4.14 -3.19 -4.51
C PRO A 57 3.98 -4.09 -5.75
N LYS A 58 4.62 -5.27 -5.78
CA LYS A 58 4.63 -6.18 -6.94
C LYS A 58 3.59 -7.31 -6.87
N GLY A 59 2.78 -7.41 -5.81
CA GLY A 59 2.02 -8.61 -5.46
C GLY A 59 1.36 -9.38 -6.63
N ARG A 60 0.15 -8.98 -7.04
CA ARG A 60 -0.63 -9.65 -8.12
C ARG A 60 -0.31 -9.10 -9.51
N VAL A 61 0.35 -7.94 -9.57
CA VAL A 61 0.73 -7.28 -10.83
C VAL A 61 1.83 -8.07 -11.56
N ALA A 62 2.61 -8.89 -10.84
CA ALA A 62 3.65 -9.73 -11.42
C ALA A 62 3.13 -11.05 -12.06
N LEU A 63 1.85 -11.41 -11.90
CA LEU A 63 1.26 -12.61 -12.52
C LEU A 63 0.82 -12.37 -13.97
N GLU A 64 0.90 -11.13 -14.46
CA GLU A 64 0.71 -10.75 -15.86
C GLU A 64 2.09 -10.46 -16.46
N ALA A 65 2.85 -11.51 -16.77
CA ALA A 65 4.10 -11.46 -17.54
C ALA A 65 4.12 -12.58 -18.57
#